data_AF-H2BXH7-F1
#
_entry.id   AF-H2BXH7-F1
#
_cell.length_a   1.000
_cell.length_b   1.000
_cell.length_c   1.000
_cell.angle_alpha   90.00
_cell.angle_beta   90.00
_cell.angle_gamma   90.00
#
_symmetry.space_group_name_H-M   'P 1'
#
loop_
_entity.id
_entity.type
_entity.pdbx_description
1 polymer ?
#
loop_
_entity_poly.entity_id
_entity_poly.type
_entity_poly.pdbx_seq_one_letter_code
_entity_poly.pdbx_strand_id
1 'polypeptide(L)'
;MKELNLKLIKEELREFSVDNNSYINTYSEFIKYFRQIETIEKHHLIISSHFVYGWMPTILSLNQENLPKVLELLNQAKKGYLLTAPELDILKNSINNSLVGLSKLLHFIRPEVYAIWDSRIFKFLTGKKSTYGIGKPTAYLNYIQDLKRITNQKEFDQLFQIIQESFDYRISKLRAIEIVMFQSKTDFGKSLINQ
;
A
#
# COMPACT_ATOMS: atom_id res chain seq x y z
N MET A 1 10.23 8.36 -13.56
CA MET A 1 8.82 8.20 -13.11
C MET A 1 8.15 9.54 -13.30
N LYS A 2 6.86 9.58 -13.63
CA LYS A 2 6.06 10.81 -13.60
C LYS A 2 6.28 11.44 -12.23
N GLU A 3 6.55 12.73 -12.20
CA GLU A 3 6.74 13.43 -10.94
C GLU A 3 5.42 13.45 -10.17
N LEU A 4 5.39 12.79 -9.01
CA LEU A 4 4.25 12.84 -8.11
C LEU A 4 4.29 14.17 -7.37
N ASN A 5 3.26 14.99 -7.53
CA ASN A 5 3.15 16.29 -6.88
C ASN A 5 1.68 16.63 -6.57
N LEU A 6 1.49 17.67 -5.76
CA LEU A 6 0.16 18.07 -5.31
C LEU A 6 -0.77 18.47 -6.47
N LYS A 7 -0.23 19.11 -7.52
CA LYS A 7 -1.01 19.51 -8.69
C LYS A 7 -1.64 18.30 -9.37
N LEU A 8 -0.85 17.25 -9.59
CA LEU A 8 -1.34 16.00 -10.15
C LEU A 8 -2.46 15.39 -9.30
N ILE A 9 -2.30 15.36 -7.98
CA ILE A 9 -3.35 14.83 -7.09
C ILE A 9 -4.63 15.66 -7.17
N LYS A 10 -4.53 16.99 -7.25
CA LYS A 10 -5.70 17.87 -7.45
C LYS A 10 -6.42 17.61 -8.76
N GLU A 11 -5.69 17.30 -9.83
CA GLU A 11 -6.26 16.99 -11.14
C GLU A 11 -7.02 15.66 -11.10
N GLU A 12 -6.41 14.60 -10.58
CA GLU A 12 -7.02 13.28 -10.46
C GLU A 12 -8.23 13.28 -9.51
N LEU A 13 -8.22 14.13 -8.47
CA LEU A 13 -9.33 14.25 -7.54
C LEU A 13 -10.64 14.74 -8.19
N ARG A 14 -10.57 15.44 -9.34
CA ARG A 14 -11.76 15.97 -10.02
C ARG A 14 -12.68 14.88 -10.55
N GLU A 15 -12.11 13.73 -10.93
CA GLU A 15 -12.85 12.57 -11.44
C GLU A 15 -12.91 11.42 -10.43
N PHE A 16 -12.44 11.67 -9.21
CA PHE A 16 -12.38 10.67 -8.16
C PHE A 16 -13.78 10.31 -7.67
N SER A 17 -14.05 9.01 -7.64
CA SER A 17 -15.26 8.45 -7.06
C SER A 17 -14.91 7.13 -6.39
N VAL A 18 -15.30 6.98 -5.14
CA VAL A 18 -15.08 5.75 -4.40
C VAL A 18 -16.12 4.72 -4.84
N ASP A 19 -15.70 3.79 -5.70
CA ASP A 19 -16.55 2.66 -6.10
C ASP A 19 -16.77 1.73 -4.89
N ASN A 20 -18.01 1.59 -4.44
CA ASN A 20 -18.33 0.71 -3.32
C ASN A 20 -18.12 -0.76 -3.71
N ASN A 21 -16.93 -1.29 -3.41
CA ASN A 21 -16.51 -2.64 -3.76
C ASN A 21 -15.91 -3.37 -2.55
N SER A 22 -15.71 -4.68 -2.71
CA SER A 22 -15.20 -5.54 -1.64
C SER A 22 -13.86 -5.08 -1.04
N TYR A 23 -12.99 -4.40 -1.80
CA TYR A 23 -11.71 -3.90 -1.30
C TYR A 23 -11.88 -2.77 -0.30
N ILE A 24 -12.79 -1.83 -0.56
CA ILE A 24 -13.05 -0.70 0.35
C ILE A 24 -13.73 -1.19 1.62
N ASN A 25 -14.69 -2.11 1.49
CA ASN A 25 -15.42 -2.64 2.63
C ASN A 25 -14.58 -3.55 3.54
N THR A 26 -13.62 -4.31 2.98
CA THR A 26 -12.75 -5.19 3.78
C THR A 26 -11.53 -4.47 4.36
N TYR A 27 -11.16 -3.31 3.81
CA TYR A 27 -10.00 -2.54 4.26
C TYR A 27 -10.05 -2.18 5.75
N SER A 28 -11.18 -1.64 6.21
CA SER A 28 -11.34 -1.16 7.58
C SER A 28 -11.21 -2.29 8.61
N GLU A 29 -11.73 -3.48 8.28
CA GLU A 29 -11.61 -4.67 9.13
C GLU A 29 -10.16 -5.16 9.26
N PHE A 30 -9.37 -5.10 8.18
CA PHE A 30 -7.95 -5.41 8.25
C PHE A 30 -7.19 -4.41 9.12
N ILE A 31 -7.43 -3.10 8.95
CA ILE A 31 -6.84 -2.07 9.81
C ILE A 31 -7.21 -2.30 11.29
N LYS A 32 -8.47 -2.64 11.57
CA LYS A 32 -8.97 -2.92 12.91
C LYS A 32 -8.27 -4.14 13.53
N TYR A 33 -8.12 -5.22 12.78
CA TYR A 33 -7.38 -6.42 13.23
C TYR A 33 -5.95 -6.08 13.66
N PHE A 34 -5.18 -5.38 12.82
CA PHE A 34 -3.81 -5.02 13.17
C PHE A 34 -3.67 -3.96 14.27
N ARG A 35 -4.70 -3.13 14.48
CA ARG A 35 -4.73 -2.18 15.60
C ARG A 35 -4.78 -2.90 16.95
N GLN A 36 -5.43 -4.06 17.01
CA GLN A 36 -5.58 -4.87 18.22
C GLN A 36 -4.35 -5.72 18.56
N ILE A 37 -3.41 -5.88 17.61
CA ILE A 37 -2.19 -6.64 17.82
C ILE A 37 -1.10 -5.72 18.36
N GLU A 38 -0.64 -5.98 19.59
CA GLU A 38 0.49 -5.25 20.19
C GLU A 38 1.83 -5.74 19.64
N THR A 39 2.04 -7.06 19.65
CA THR A 39 3.26 -7.72 19.18
C THR A 39 2.91 -8.71 18.07
N ILE A 40 3.56 -8.56 16.92
CA ILE A 40 3.41 -9.48 15.79
C ILE A 40 4.22 -10.74 16.10
N GLU A 41 3.53 -11.87 16.06
CA GLU A 41 4.09 -13.20 16.30
C GLU A 41 3.90 -14.06 15.05
N LYS A 42 4.46 -15.26 15.06
CA LYS A 42 4.30 -16.22 13.97
C LYS A 42 2.84 -16.43 13.58
N HIS A 43 1.95 -16.57 14.56
CA HIS A 43 0.51 -16.72 14.35
C HIS A 43 -0.07 -15.55 13.54
N HIS A 44 0.22 -14.32 13.98
CA HIS A 44 -0.22 -13.09 13.32
C HIS A 44 0.31 -13.00 11.89
N LEU A 45 1.59 -13.31 11.65
CA LEU A 45 2.21 -13.33 10.33
C LEU A 45 1.47 -14.29 9.39
N ILE A 46 1.27 -15.54 9.80
CA ILE A 46 0.61 -16.56 8.95
C ILE A 46 -0.80 -16.10 8.56
N ILE A 47 -1.62 -15.70 9.53
CA ILE A 47 -3.01 -15.29 9.28
C ILE A 47 -3.07 -14.06 8.38
N SER A 48 -2.27 -13.04 8.71
CA SER A 48 -2.30 -11.79 7.95
C SER A 48 -1.78 -11.93 6.53
N SER A 49 -0.79 -12.78 6.29
CA SER A 49 -0.34 -13.08 4.93
C SER A 49 -1.48 -13.68 4.11
N HIS A 50 -2.33 -14.53 4.68
CA HIS A 50 -3.50 -15.06 3.98
C HIS A 50 -4.55 -13.97 3.70
N PHE A 51 -4.79 -13.04 4.63
CA PHE A 51 -5.69 -11.90 4.40
C PHE A 51 -5.26 -11.06 3.21
N VAL A 52 -3.98 -10.69 3.17
CA VAL A 52 -3.38 -9.93 2.07
C VAL A 52 -3.50 -10.68 0.74
N TYR A 53 -3.30 -12.00 0.76
CA TYR A 53 -3.39 -12.81 -0.44
C TYR A 53 -4.84 -13.11 -0.85
N GLY A 54 -5.83 -12.92 0.02
CA GLY A 54 -7.24 -12.84 -0.38
C GLY A 54 -7.55 -11.69 -1.34
N TRP A 55 -6.69 -10.66 -1.37
CA TRP A 55 -6.75 -9.54 -2.34
C TRP A 55 -5.92 -9.79 -3.61
N MET A 56 -5.35 -10.99 -3.78
CA MET A 56 -4.43 -11.29 -4.87
C MET A 56 -4.78 -12.64 -5.53
N PRO A 57 -4.64 -12.77 -6.86
CA PRO A 57 -5.00 -14.02 -7.57
C PRO A 57 -3.94 -15.14 -7.42
N THR A 58 -2.94 -14.97 -6.56
CA THR A 58 -1.78 -15.88 -6.47
C THR A 58 -1.86 -16.70 -5.19
N ILE A 59 -1.47 -17.98 -5.24
CA ILE A 59 -1.36 -18.82 -4.05
C ILE A 59 -0.21 -18.32 -3.18
N LEU A 60 -0.47 -18.17 -1.88
CA LEU A 60 0.53 -17.76 -0.89
C LEU A 60 1.56 -18.89 -0.65
N SER A 61 2.82 -18.51 -0.54
CA SER A 61 3.97 -19.31 -0.13
C SER A 61 4.77 -18.51 0.90
N LEU A 62 4.90 -19.07 2.09
CA LEU A 62 5.62 -18.46 3.21
C LEU A 62 6.98 -19.11 3.37
N ASN A 63 8.05 -18.31 3.29
CA ASN A 63 9.39 -18.76 3.66
C ASN A 63 9.64 -18.42 5.15
N GLN A 64 9.94 -19.45 5.95
CA GLN A 64 10.17 -19.34 7.40
C GLN A 64 11.65 -19.45 7.81
N GLU A 65 12.60 -19.51 6.87
CA GLU A 65 14.03 -19.69 7.14
C GLU A 65 14.61 -18.65 8.10
N ASN A 66 14.13 -17.40 8.07
CA ASN A 66 14.60 -16.29 8.90
C ASN A 66 13.51 -15.70 9.82
N LEU A 67 12.61 -16.55 10.33
CA LEU A 67 11.44 -16.12 11.10
C LEU A 67 11.76 -15.12 12.25
N PRO A 68 12.81 -15.31 13.08
CA PRO A 68 13.13 -14.34 14.13
C PRO A 68 13.38 -12.92 13.60
N LYS A 69 14.15 -12.80 12.51
CA LYS A 69 14.44 -11.50 11.88
C LYS A 69 13.19 -10.91 11.22
N VAL A 70 12.36 -11.75 10.59
CA VAL A 70 11.08 -11.32 10.01
C VAL A 70 10.17 -10.70 11.08
N LEU A 71 10.01 -11.38 12.22
CA LEU A 71 9.19 -10.88 13.32
C LEU A 71 9.77 -9.60 13.94
N GLU A 72 11.09 -9.51 14.10
CA GLU A 72 11.77 -8.29 14.55
C GLU A 72 11.42 -7.09 13.65
N LEU A 73 11.61 -7.23 12.33
CA LEU A 73 11.36 -6.16 11.36
C LEU A 73 9.87 -5.78 11.28
N LEU A 74 8.95 -6.74 11.36
CA LEU A 74 7.50 -6.47 11.38
C LEU A 74 7.11 -5.68 12.64
N ASN A 75 7.68 -6.01 13.79
CA ASN A 75 7.43 -5.27 15.03
C ASN A 75 8.06 -3.87 15.02
N GLN A 76 9.21 -3.68 14.36
CA GLN A 76 9.75 -2.33 14.11
C GLN A 76 8.81 -1.52 13.21
N ALA A 77 8.32 -2.10 12.12
CA ALA A 77 7.33 -1.47 11.24
C ALA A 77 6.04 -1.09 12.00
N LYS A 78 5.55 -1.97 12.88
CA LYS A 78 4.39 -1.71 13.75
C LYS A 78 4.60 -0.49 14.66
N LYS A 79 5.82 -0.32 15.18
CA LYS A 79 6.24 0.84 15.99
C LYS A 79 6.43 2.13 15.18
N GLY A 80 6.29 2.07 13.85
CA GLY A 80 6.37 3.21 12.96
C GLY A 80 7.74 3.41 12.30
N TYR A 81 8.66 2.46 12.44
CA TYR A 81 9.92 2.49 11.72
C TYR A 81 9.69 2.33 10.21
N LEU A 82 10.36 3.15 9.39
CA LEU A 82 10.39 2.96 7.94
C LEU A 82 11.58 2.06 7.58
N LEU A 83 11.28 0.81 7.25
CA LEU A 83 12.27 -0.20 6.85
C LEU A 83 13.10 0.26 5.64
N THR A 84 14.38 -0.10 5.64
CA THR A 84 15.34 0.12 4.56
C THR A 84 15.17 -0.89 3.42
N ALA A 85 15.83 -0.66 2.28
CA ALA A 85 15.77 -1.57 1.14
C ALA A 85 16.23 -3.01 1.46
N PRO A 86 17.37 -3.23 2.15
CA PRO A 86 17.78 -4.58 2.55
C PRO A 86 16.78 -5.27 3.50
N GLU A 87 16.18 -4.54 4.42
CA GLU A 87 15.19 -5.09 5.35
C GLU A 87 13.88 -5.46 4.64
N LEU A 88 13.45 -4.65 3.67
CA LEU A 88 12.33 -4.98 2.79
C LEU A 88 12.63 -6.22 1.93
N ASP A 89 13.88 -6.41 1.48
CA ASP A 89 14.28 -7.62 0.76
C ASP A 89 14.18 -8.88 1.65
N ILE A 90 14.60 -8.78 2.92
CA ILE A 90 14.41 -9.87 3.90
C ILE A 90 12.92 -10.19 4.06
N LEU A 91 12.08 -9.18 4.27
CA LEU A 91 10.66 -9.39 4.50
C LEU A 91 9.93 -9.92 3.26
N LYS A 92 10.20 -9.39 2.07
CA LYS A 92 9.48 -9.85 0.87
C LYS A 92 9.80 -11.30 0.58
N ASN A 93 11.04 -11.75 0.84
CA ASN A 93 11.43 -13.14 0.68
C ASN A 93 10.62 -14.08 1.58
N SER A 94 10.14 -13.61 2.74
CA SER A 94 9.26 -14.38 3.62
C SER A 94 7.81 -14.51 3.11
N ILE A 95 7.39 -13.68 2.14
CA ILE A 95 6.01 -13.63 1.61
C ILE A 95 6.04 -13.59 0.06
N ASN A 96 6.05 -14.76 -0.58
CA ASN A 96 6.10 -14.98 -2.04
C ASN A 96 7.22 -14.23 -2.80
N ASN A 97 8.23 -13.68 -2.12
CA ASN A 97 9.17 -12.76 -2.75
C ASN A 97 8.47 -11.57 -3.45
N SER A 98 7.35 -11.09 -2.88
CA SER A 98 6.47 -10.10 -3.50
C SER A 98 6.45 -8.78 -2.72
N LEU A 99 7.04 -7.74 -3.29
CA LEU A 99 6.95 -6.39 -2.71
C LEU A 99 5.50 -5.86 -2.73
N VAL A 100 4.68 -6.28 -3.69
CA VAL A 100 3.26 -5.90 -3.76
C VAL A 100 2.49 -6.46 -2.57
N GLY A 101 2.65 -7.76 -2.28
CA GLY A 101 2.05 -8.38 -1.10
C GLY A 101 2.60 -7.78 0.19
N LEU A 102 3.91 -7.62 0.28
CA LEU A 102 4.55 -7.02 1.45
C LEU A 102 4.04 -5.59 1.73
N SER A 103 3.90 -4.75 0.71
CA SER A 103 3.43 -3.36 0.90
C SER A 103 2.01 -3.30 1.47
N LYS A 104 1.12 -4.22 1.07
CA LYS A 104 -0.24 -4.34 1.62
C LYS A 104 -0.20 -4.76 3.08
N LEU A 105 0.61 -5.76 3.41
CA LEU A 105 0.81 -6.19 4.80
C LEU A 105 1.31 -5.03 5.67
N LEU A 106 2.37 -4.35 5.25
CA LEU A 106 2.95 -3.22 5.97
C LEU A 106 1.96 -2.05 6.10
N HIS A 107 1.17 -1.79 5.05
CA HIS A 107 0.12 -0.78 5.08
C HIS A 107 -0.96 -1.12 6.12
N PHE A 108 -1.39 -2.39 6.21
CA PHE A 108 -2.38 -2.77 7.23
C PHE A 108 -1.82 -2.70 8.65
N ILE A 109 -0.53 -3.01 8.83
CA ILE A 109 0.18 -2.91 10.10
C ILE A 109 0.31 -1.45 10.57
N ARG A 110 0.68 -0.55 9.65
CA ARG A 110 0.99 0.86 9.95
C ARG A 110 0.70 1.78 8.75
N PRO A 111 -0.57 2.14 8.51
CA PRO A 111 -0.98 2.89 7.33
C PRO A 111 -0.45 4.34 7.31
N GLU A 112 0.03 4.86 8.44
CA GLU A 112 0.64 6.19 8.54
C GLU A 112 2.08 6.23 8.00
N VAL A 113 2.74 5.07 7.88
CA VAL A 113 4.14 4.97 7.46
C VAL A 113 4.27 4.34 6.08
N TYR A 114 3.41 3.37 5.78
CA TYR A 114 3.44 2.61 4.54
C TYR A 114 2.17 2.88 3.74
N ALA A 115 2.32 2.96 2.43
CA ALA A 115 1.23 3.02 1.47
C ALA A 115 1.21 1.74 0.64
N ILE A 116 0.05 1.37 0.10
CA ILE A 116 -0.03 0.21 -0.80
C ILE A 116 0.76 0.52 -2.08
N TRP A 117 1.54 -0.47 -2.50
CA TRP A 117 2.30 -0.48 -3.74
C TRP A 117 1.82 -1.65 -4.60
N ASP A 118 1.08 -1.35 -5.65
CA ASP A 118 0.57 -2.36 -6.56
C ASP A 118 0.82 -2.02 -8.02
N SER A 119 0.32 -2.88 -8.91
CA SER A 119 0.51 -2.71 -10.35
C SER A 119 -0.18 -1.46 -10.90
N ARG A 120 -1.32 -1.03 -10.35
CA ARG A 120 -2.01 0.19 -10.80
C ARG A 120 -1.20 1.42 -10.39
N ILE A 121 -0.75 1.49 -9.14
CA ILE A 121 0.10 2.59 -8.65
C ILE A 121 1.41 2.64 -9.45
N PHE A 122 2.05 1.50 -9.68
CA PHE A 122 3.28 1.43 -10.46
C PHE A 122 3.07 1.94 -11.90
N LYS A 123 2.00 1.51 -12.56
CA LYS A 123 1.67 1.95 -13.93
C LYS A 123 1.35 3.43 -13.97
N PHE A 124 0.57 3.93 -13.01
CA PHE A 124 0.24 5.36 -12.87
C PHE A 124 1.51 6.22 -12.79
N LEU A 125 2.46 5.82 -11.94
CA LEU A 125 3.70 6.59 -11.71
C LEU A 125 4.73 6.40 -12.83
N THR A 126 4.73 5.29 -13.55
CA THR A 126 5.75 5.03 -14.58
C THR A 126 5.27 5.31 -16.00
N GLY A 127 3.96 5.35 -16.24
CA GLY A 127 3.35 5.36 -17.58
C GLY A 127 3.62 4.08 -18.39
N LYS A 128 4.21 3.05 -17.77
CA LYS A 128 4.60 1.82 -18.47
C LYS A 128 3.45 0.82 -18.43
N LYS A 129 3.28 0.06 -19.51
CA LYS A 129 2.36 -1.10 -19.54
C LYS A 129 2.88 -2.28 -18.72
N SER A 130 4.19 -2.49 -18.74
CA SER A 130 4.88 -3.56 -18.00
C SER A 130 5.09 -3.18 -16.53
N THR A 131 5.05 -4.18 -15.64
CA THR A 131 5.37 -4.05 -14.21
C THR A 131 6.83 -4.39 -13.90
N TYR A 132 7.71 -4.47 -14.92
CA TYR A 132 9.13 -4.74 -14.70
C TYR A 132 9.76 -3.70 -13.76
N GLY A 133 10.36 -4.18 -12.66
CA GLY A 133 10.95 -3.35 -11.62
C GLY A 133 10.03 -3.03 -10.44
N ILE A 134 8.76 -3.45 -10.46
CA ILE A 134 7.82 -3.26 -9.34
C ILE A 134 8.31 -3.92 -8.03
N GLY A 135 9.13 -4.96 -8.13
CA GLY A 135 9.70 -5.68 -6.98
C GLY A 135 10.95 -5.06 -6.36
N LYS A 136 11.40 -3.89 -6.83
CA LYS A 136 12.59 -3.19 -6.32
C LYS A 136 12.25 -2.37 -5.07
N PRO A 137 12.82 -2.66 -3.89
CA PRO A 137 12.53 -1.90 -2.66
C PRO A 137 12.84 -0.41 -2.77
N THR A 138 13.88 -0.03 -3.51
CA THR A 138 14.25 1.38 -3.72
C THR A 138 13.17 2.16 -4.46
N ALA A 139 12.48 1.55 -5.43
CA ALA A 139 11.36 2.19 -6.13
C ALA A 139 10.19 2.44 -5.16
N TYR A 140 9.89 1.48 -4.30
CA TYR A 140 8.87 1.62 -3.26
C TYR A 140 9.23 2.70 -2.23
N LEU A 141 10.48 2.75 -1.77
CA LEU A 141 10.91 3.76 -0.80
C LEU A 141 10.86 5.18 -1.36
N ASN A 142 11.27 5.36 -2.63
CA ASN A 142 11.13 6.65 -3.31
C ASN A 142 9.66 7.07 -3.39
N TYR A 143 8.76 6.13 -3.70
CA TYR A 143 7.33 6.37 -3.68
C TYR A 143 6.82 6.82 -2.29
N ILE A 144 7.21 6.14 -1.21
CA ILE A 144 6.83 6.56 0.14
C ILE A 144 7.37 7.96 0.47
N GLN A 145 8.59 8.29 0.06
CA GLN A 145 9.17 9.62 0.25
C GLN A 145 8.38 10.70 -0.50
N ASP A 146 7.99 10.44 -1.75
CA ASP A 146 7.15 11.35 -2.54
C ASP A 146 5.80 11.60 -1.89
N LEU A 147 5.14 10.55 -1.39
CA LEU A 147 3.89 10.70 -0.65
C LEU A 147 4.09 11.57 0.60
N LYS A 148 5.11 11.27 1.41
CA LYS A 148 5.40 12.04 2.63
C LYS A 148 5.63 13.52 2.32
N ARG A 149 6.39 13.83 1.26
CA ARG A 149 6.63 15.19 0.78
C ARG A 149 5.33 15.92 0.44
N ILE A 150 4.35 15.24 -0.16
CA ILE A 150 3.05 15.84 -0.47
C ILE A 150 2.21 16.00 0.79
N THR A 151 2.15 14.99 1.65
CA THR A 151 1.31 15.03 2.86
C THR A 151 1.77 16.04 3.92
N ASN A 152 3.01 16.52 3.81
CA ASN A 152 3.58 17.57 4.66
C ASN A 152 3.28 19.00 4.17
N GLN A 153 2.69 19.17 2.99
CA GLN A 153 2.26 20.47 2.49
C GLN A 153 0.94 20.86 3.13
N LYS A 154 0.82 22.11 3.62
CA LYS A 154 -0.42 22.59 4.27
C LYS A 154 -1.62 22.54 3.32
N GLU A 155 -1.37 22.76 2.04
CA GLU A 155 -2.34 22.73 0.96
C GLU A 155 -2.92 21.34 0.73
N PHE A 156 -2.24 20.28 1.17
CA PHE A 156 -2.76 18.92 1.12
C PHE A 156 -3.85 18.68 2.16
N ASP A 157 -3.87 19.42 3.28
CA ASP A 157 -4.85 19.18 4.36
C ASP A 157 -6.29 19.39 3.88
N GLN A 158 -6.54 20.37 3.02
CA GLN A 158 -7.86 20.59 2.43
C GLN A 158 -8.28 19.44 1.51
N LEU A 159 -7.37 18.93 0.69
CA LEU A 159 -7.65 17.78 -0.19
C LEU A 159 -7.89 16.51 0.63
N PHE A 160 -7.14 16.34 1.72
CA PHE A 160 -7.30 15.20 2.60
C PHE A 160 -8.71 15.15 3.20
N GLN A 161 -9.28 16.28 3.62
CA GLN A 161 -10.66 16.32 4.13
C GLN A 161 -11.67 15.86 3.07
N ILE A 162 -11.56 16.38 1.84
CA ILE A 162 -12.44 16.00 0.72
C ILE A 162 -12.37 14.48 0.46
N ILE A 163 -11.16 13.91 0.47
CA ILE A 163 -10.99 12.47 0.24
C ILE A 163 -11.55 11.68 1.42
N GLN A 164 -11.31 12.10 2.66
CA GLN A 164 -11.80 11.44 3.87
C GLN A 164 -13.34 11.41 3.94
N GLU A 165 -14.04 12.43 3.46
CA GLU A 165 -15.51 12.47 3.39
C GLU A 165 -16.09 11.36 2.51
N SER A 166 -15.29 10.76 1.62
CA SER A 166 -15.71 9.62 0.79
C SER A 166 -15.64 8.26 1.52
N PHE A 167 -15.21 8.23 2.79
CA PHE A 167 -15.07 7.01 3.59
C PHE A 167 -15.79 7.17 4.94
N ASP A 168 -16.49 6.12 5.36
CA ASP A 168 -17.15 6.01 6.67
C ASP A 168 -16.17 5.61 7.80
N TYR A 169 -14.91 5.36 7.46
CA TYR A 169 -13.83 5.09 8.39
C TYR A 169 -12.64 6.03 8.17
N ARG A 170 -11.83 6.21 9.22
CA ARG A 170 -10.63 7.04 9.15
C ARG A 170 -9.56 6.40 8.27
N ILE A 171 -9.04 7.16 7.30
CA ILE A 171 -7.87 6.80 6.48
C ILE A 171 -6.64 7.60 6.86
N SER A 172 -5.45 7.11 6.50
CA SER A 172 -4.21 7.86 6.64
C SER A 172 -4.03 8.84 5.47
N LYS A 173 -3.21 9.88 5.66
CA LYS A 173 -2.86 10.81 4.57
C LYS A 173 -2.18 10.09 3.39
N LEU A 174 -1.38 9.06 3.67
CA LEU A 174 -0.76 8.24 2.62
C LEU A 174 -1.81 7.45 1.83
N ARG A 175 -2.79 6.86 2.52
CA ARG A 175 -3.92 6.15 1.89
C ARG A 175 -4.75 7.09 1.02
N ALA A 176 -4.96 8.33 1.44
CA ALA A 176 -5.72 9.30 0.65
C ALA A 176 -5.09 9.56 -0.72
N ILE A 177 -3.76 9.76 -0.79
CA ILE A 177 -3.07 9.94 -2.07
C ILE A 177 -3.08 8.64 -2.89
N GLU A 178 -2.77 7.52 -2.24
CA GLU A 178 -2.71 6.22 -2.89
C GLU A 178 -4.05 5.81 -3.51
N ILE A 179 -5.18 6.05 -2.83
CA ILE A 179 -6.49 5.64 -3.35
C ILE A 179 -6.94 6.47 -4.54
N VAL A 180 -6.56 7.76 -4.58
CA VAL A 180 -6.78 8.64 -5.73
C VAL A 180 -6.03 8.12 -6.94
N MET A 181 -4.77 7.71 -6.77
CA MET A 181 -3.99 7.09 -7.85
C MET A 181 -4.55 5.73 -8.28
N PHE A 182 -5.01 4.90 -7.32
CA PHE A 182 -5.56 3.57 -7.60
C PHE A 182 -6.87 3.61 -8.40
N GLN A 183 -7.71 4.61 -8.14
CA GLN A 183 -9.01 4.82 -8.80
C GLN A 183 -8.92 5.73 -10.04
N SER A 184 -7.76 6.33 -10.29
CA SER A 184 -7.54 7.16 -11.47
C SER A 184 -7.96 6.44 -12.75
N LYS A 185 -8.79 7.12 -13.54
CA LYS A 185 -9.26 6.68 -14.86
C LYS A 185 -8.23 6.95 -15.96
N THR A 186 -7.08 7.55 -15.61
CA THR A 186 -5.97 7.78 -16.54
C THR A 186 -5.51 6.44 -17.09
N ASP A 187 -6.00 6.14 -18.29
CA ASP A 187 -6.06 4.80 -18.89
C ASP A 187 -4.66 4.21 -19.11
N PHE A 188 -4.30 3.20 -18.32
CA PHE A 188 -3.28 2.19 -18.68
C PHE A 188 -3.84 0.75 -18.60
N GLY A 189 -5.10 0.58 -19.01
CA GLY A 189 -5.66 -0.74 -19.31
C GLY A 189 -7.11 -0.93 -18.87
N LYS A 190 -8.05 -0.35 -19.61
CA LYS A 190 -9.48 -0.74 -19.61
C LYS A 190 -9.78 -2.16 -20.13
N SER A 191 -8.79 -3.04 -20.30
CA SER A 191 -8.99 -4.29 -21.04
C SER A 191 -9.17 -5.57 -20.20
N LEU A 192 -9.40 -5.51 -18.87
CA LEU A 192 -9.46 -6.76 -18.07
C LEU A 192 -10.56 -6.81 -16.98
N ILE A 193 -11.64 -6.05 -17.09
CA ILE A 193 -12.81 -6.24 -16.21
C ILE A 193 -14.12 -6.51 -16.99
N ASN A 194 -14.05 -6.66 -18.32
CA ASN A 194 -15.17 -7.15 -19.12
C ASN A 194 -14.69 -8.28 -20.06
N GLN A 195 -14.32 -9.43 -19.49
CA GLN A 195 -14.41 -10.76 -20.11
C GLN A 195 -14.66 -11.80 -19.01
#